data_AF-A0A2X1PQ10-F1
#
_entry.id   AF-A0A2X1PQ10-F1
#
_cell.length_a   1.000
_cell.length_b   1.000
_cell.length_c   1.000
_cell.angle_alpha   90.00
_cell.angle_beta   90.00
_cell.angle_gamma   90.00
#
_symmetry.space_group_name_H-M   'P 1'
#
loop_
_entity.id
_entity.type
_entity.pdbx_description
1 polymer ?
#
loop_
_entity_poly.entity_id
_entity_poly.type
_entity_poly.pdbx_seq_one_letter_code
_entity_poly.pdbx_strand_id
1 'polypeptide(L)'
;MNLIGKKGKALYLNSGHWSATAAKEARNFAEIDEITIVENGEQTRITDLDFSHIADQYDYVHYCPNETISGVEIFDVPNVGDAVLVADMSSNILSRQIDISKFGVIYAGAQKKSWPCGYYVSDYSR
;
A
#
# COMPACT_ATOMS: atom_id res chain seq x y z
N MET A 1 -6.14 10.44 7.80
CA MET A 1 -6.67 9.26 8.51
C MET A 1 -5.55 8.75 9.39
N ASN A 2 -5.73 8.73 10.72
CA ASN A 2 -4.65 8.31 11.61
C ASN A 2 -4.79 6.80 11.87
N LEU A 3 -4.11 6.00 11.05
CA LEU A 3 -4.11 4.52 11.12
C LEU A 3 -3.08 3.97 12.11
N ILE A 4 -2.36 4.84 12.80
CA ILE A 4 -1.34 4.45 13.79
C ILE A 4 -2.02 3.91 15.04
N GLY A 5 -1.64 2.69 15.39
CA GLY A 5 -2.13 1.96 16.54
C GLY A 5 -1.20 2.11 17.73
N LYS A 6 -1.03 1.01 18.49
CA LYS A 6 -0.24 1.01 19.72
C LYS A 6 1.27 0.95 19.47
N LYS A 7 1.71 0.50 18.29
CA LYS A 7 3.13 0.32 17.97
C LYS A 7 3.77 1.63 17.51
N GLY A 8 2.98 2.59 17.05
CA GLY A 8 3.46 3.93 16.69
C GLY A 8 4.18 3.98 15.34
N LYS A 9 4.33 2.84 14.67
CA LYS A 9 5.13 2.70 13.46
C LYS A 9 4.44 1.92 12.34
N ALA A 10 4.73 2.28 11.10
CA ALA A 10 4.21 1.62 9.91
C ALA A 10 5.32 1.33 8.90
N LEU A 11 5.13 0.27 8.11
CA LEU A 11 6.05 -0.13 7.06
C LEU A 11 5.50 0.32 5.70
N TYR A 12 6.28 1.05 4.91
CA TYR A 12 5.92 1.45 3.56
C TYR A 12 6.78 0.72 2.53
N LEU A 13 6.13 0.00 1.63
CA LEU A 13 6.77 -0.67 0.51
C LEU A 13 6.89 0.32 -0.65
N ASN A 14 8.12 0.72 -0.95
CA ASN A 14 8.43 1.68 -2.00
C ASN A 14 8.67 0.98 -3.35
N SER A 15 7.78 1.24 -4.29
CA SER A 15 7.83 0.77 -5.67
C SER A 15 8.01 1.88 -6.70
N GLY A 16 7.94 3.15 -6.31
CA GLY A 16 8.03 4.28 -7.22
C GLY A 16 7.69 5.63 -6.59
N HIS A 17 7.20 6.55 -7.43
CA HIS A 17 6.98 7.94 -7.04
C HIS A 17 5.84 8.11 -6.03
N TRP A 18 4.74 7.38 -6.17
CA TRP A 18 3.57 7.52 -5.31
C TRP A 18 3.83 6.92 -3.93
N SER A 19 4.43 5.74 -3.85
CA SER A 19 4.82 5.11 -2.59
C SER A 19 5.83 5.95 -1.81
N ALA A 20 6.82 6.55 -2.50
CA ALA A 20 7.77 7.46 -1.87
C ALA A 20 7.11 8.73 -1.34
N THR A 21 6.15 9.28 -2.09
CA THR A 21 5.39 10.46 -1.66
C THR A 21 4.48 10.13 -0.47
N ALA A 22 3.82 8.97 -0.49
CA ALA A 22 2.99 8.51 0.63
C ALA A 22 3.81 8.29 1.90
N ALA A 23 4.98 7.64 1.80
CA ALA A 23 5.89 7.46 2.93
C ALA A 23 6.38 8.81 3.49
N LYS A 24 6.70 9.77 2.62
CA LYS A 24 7.10 11.13 3.02
C LYS A 24 6.00 11.85 3.79
N GLU A 25 4.76 11.79 3.33
CA GLU A 25 3.63 12.42 4.03
C GLU A 25 3.31 11.71 5.35
N ALA A 26 3.39 10.37 5.37
CA ALA A 26 3.13 9.58 6.57
C ALA A 26 4.12 9.87 7.71
N ARG A 27 5.38 10.20 7.39
CA ARG A 27 6.41 10.63 8.36
C ARG A 27 6.03 11.88 9.16
N ASN A 28 5.11 12.70 8.66
CA ASN A 28 4.61 13.85 9.41
C ASN A 28 3.67 13.45 10.56
N PHE A 29 3.15 12.22 10.56
CA PHE A 29 2.14 11.74 11.50
C PHE A 29 2.58 10.52 12.32
N ALA A 30 3.66 9.84 11.91
CA ALA A 30 4.05 8.52 12.38
C ALA A 30 5.54 8.23 12.21
N GLU A 31 6.03 7.22 12.93
CA GLU A 31 7.33 6.60 12.63
C GLU A 31 7.18 5.66 11.42
N ILE A 32 7.94 5.90 10.36
CA ILE A 32 7.81 5.16 9.10
C ILE A 32 9.13 4.51 8.72
N ASP A 33 9.11 3.18 8.68
CA ASP A 33 10.13 2.39 8.02
C ASP A 33 9.75 2.21 6.55
N GLU A 34 10.74 2.26 5.66
CA GLU A 34 10.54 2.19 4.21
C GLU A 34 11.44 1.13 3.61
N ILE A 35 10.87 0.21 2.83
CA ILE A 35 11.60 -0.85 2.12
C ILE A 35 11.33 -0.69 0.63
N THR A 36 12.40 -0.58 -0.16
CA THR A 36 12.28 -0.57 -1.62
C THR A 36 12.06 -1.99 -2.14
N ILE A 37 10.95 -2.20 -2.83
CA ILE A 37 10.53 -3.51 -3.37
C ILE A 37 10.69 -3.60 -4.90
N VAL A 38 11.43 -2.65 -5.48
CA VAL A 38 11.69 -2.57 -6.91
C VAL A 38 13.19 -2.48 -7.16
N GLU A 39 13.66 -3.33 -8.06
CA GLU A 39 15.02 -3.25 -8.59
C GLU A 39 14.99 -2.67 -10.01
N ASN A 40 15.71 -1.57 -10.21
CA ASN A 40 15.86 -0.91 -11.51
C ASN A 40 17.17 -1.36 -12.15
N GLY A 41 17.09 -2.35 -13.05
CA GLY A 41 18.18 -2.80 -13.92
C GLY A 41 17.86 -2.58 -15.40
N GLU A 42 18.27 -3.50 -16.28
CA GLU A 42 17.84 -3.50 -17.69
C GLU A 42 16.33 -3.73 -17.85
N GLN A 43 15.70 -4.36 -16.85
CA GLN A 43 14.27 -4.53 -16.72
C GLN A 43 13.88 -4.20 -15.28
N THR A 44 12.81 -3.43 -15.11
CA THR A 44 12.22 -3.18 -13.78
C THR A 44 11.56 -4.45 -13.27
N ARG A 45 11.93 -4.90 -12.07
CA ARG A 45 11.38 -6.10 -11.44
C ARG A 45 10.96 -5.82 -10.00
N ILE A 46 9.88 -6.46 -9.59
CA ILE A 46 9.49 -6.53 -8.18
C ILE A 46 10.39 -7.54 -7.50
N THR A 47 10.89 -7.20 -6.31
CA THR A 47 11.75 -8.08 -5.52
C THR A 47 10.90 -8.99 -4.62
N ASP A 48 11.10 -8.93 -3.31
CA ASP A 48 10.40 -9.76 -2.35
C ASP A 48 9.06 -9.13 -1.94
N LEU A 49 8.05 -9.98 -1.80
CA LEU A 49 6.70 -9.62 -1.36
C LEU A 49 6.31 -10.36 -0.08
N ASP A 50 7.20 -11.16 0.52
CA ASP A 50 6.96 -11.81 1.81
C ASP A 50 7.57 -11.03 2.99
N PHE A 51 6.69 -10.31 3.68
CA PHE A 51 7.02 -9.53 4.87
C PHE A 51 6.47 -10.14 6.16
N SER A 52 5.92 -11.36 6.12
CA SER A 52 5.30 -12.02 7.28
C SER A 52 6.23 -12.13 8.49
N HIS A 53 7.54 -12.13 8.26
CA HIS A 53 8.58 -12.22 9.29
C HIS A 53 8.89 -10.90 10.02
N ILE A 54 8.47 -9.74 9.49
CA ILE A 54 8.68 -8.42 10.12
C ILE A 54 7.40 -7.62 10.34
N ALA A 55 6.31 -7.97 9.64
CA ALA A 55 5.08 -7.18 9.61
C ALA A 55 4.40 -7.05 10.98
N ASP A 56 4.61 -8.03 11.87
CA ASP A 56 4.11 -8.05 13.24
C ASP A 56 4.68 -6.93 14.13
N GLN A 57 5.75 -6.25 13.71
CA GLN A 57 6.29 -5.09 14.42
C GLN A 57 5.58 -3.78 14.08
N TYR A 58 4.78 -3.77 13.01
CA TYR A 58 4.13 -2.57 12.48
C TYR A 58 2.64 -2.57 12.80
N ASP A 59 2.05 -1.37 12.91
CA ASP A 59 0.59 -1.24 13.03
C ASP A 59 -0.09 -1.57 11.70
N TYR A 60 0.56 -1.23 10.58
CA TYR A 60 0.16 -1.63 9.24
C TYR A 60 1.35 -1.63 8.27
N VAL A 61 1.18 -2.35 7.16
CA VAL A 61 2.06 -2.33 5.99
C VAL A 61 1.33 -1.63 4.85
N HIS A 62 1.94 -0.63 4.21
CA HIS A 62 1.40 0.11 3.08
C HIS A 62 2.13 -0.23 1.79
N TYR A 63 1.40 -0.41 0.70
CA TYR A 63 2.00 -0.51 -0.63
C TYR A 63 1.15 0.14 -1.73
N CYS A 64 1.80 0.49 -2.83
CA CYS A 64 1.14 1.03 -4.02
C CYS A 64 1.17 -0.01 -5.16
N PRO A 65 0.06 -0.68 -5.48
CA PRO A 65 0.02 -1.70 -6.52
C PRO A 65 0.24 -1.17 -7.95
N ASN A 66 0.05 0.12 -8.21
CA ASN A 66 0.26 0.69 -9.55
C ASN A 66 0.87 2.09 -9.50
N GLU A 67 2.16 2.14 -9.82
CA GLU A 67 2.98 3.34 -9.91
C GLU A 67 2.89 3.95 -11.31
N THR A 68 1.87 4.78 -11.54
CA THR A 68 1.58 5.31 -12.89
C THR A 68 2.70 6.16 -13.50
N ILE A 69 3.56 6.78 -12.67
CA ILE A 69 4.68 7.63 -13.14
C ILE A 69 5.90 6.76 -13.46
N SER A 70 6.15 5.73 -12.64
CA SER A 70 7.29 4.83 -12.80
C SER A 70 7.00 3.65 -13.73
N GLY A 71 5.73 3.44 -14.11
CA GLY A 71 5.31 2.34 -14.98
C GLY A 71 5.39 0.96 -14.31
N VAL A 72 5.36 0.90 -12.98
CA VAL A 72 5.46 -0.34 -12.22
C VAL A 72 4.08 -0.80 -11.77
N GLU A 73 3.71 -2.03 -12.13
CA GLU A 73 2.47 -2.67 -11.68
C GLU A 73 2.81 -3.94 -10.91
N ILE A 74 2.33 -4.02 -9.66
CA ILE A 74 2.51 -5.17 -8.78
C ILE A 74 1.25 -6.04 -8.91
N PHE A 75 1.43 -7.27 -9.39
CA PHE A 75 0.32 -8.20 -9.62
C PHE A 75 -0.03 -9.03 -8.38
N ASP A 76 0.97 -9.31 -7.54
CA ASP A 76 0.83 -10.13 -6.35
C ASP A 76 0.60 -9.27 -5.10
N VAL A 77 -0.20 -9.79 -4.16
CA VAL A 77 -0.46 -9.13 -2.89
C VAL A 77 0.68 -9.46 -1.92
N PRO A 78 1.32 -8.46 -1.26
CA PRO A 78 2.33 -8.71 -0.25
C PRO A 78 1.80 -9.62 0.87
N ASN A 79 2.56 -10.65 1.22
CA ASN A 79 2.27 -11.49 2.37
C ASN A 79 2.73 -10.78 3.64
N VAL A 80 1.78 -10.40 4.50
CA VAL A 80 2.07 -9.72 5.77
C VAL A 80 1.65 -10.55 6.99
N GLY A 81 1.35 -11.84 6.80
CA GLY A 81 0.82 -12.71 7.86
C GLY A 81 -0.49 -12.15 8.43
N ASP A 82 -0.54 -12.00 9.76
CA ASP A 82 -1.69 -11.48 10.50
C ASP A 82 -1.69 -9.94 10.64
N ALA A 83 -0.70 -9.25 10.06
CA ALA A 83 -0.63 -7.80 10.13
C ALA A 83 -1.61 -7.12 9.16
N VAL A 84 -1.93 -5.85 9.46
CA VAL A 84 -2.86 -5.07 8.62
C VAL A 84 -2.17 -4.63 7.34
N LEU A 85 -2.69 -5.06 6.19
CA LEU A 85 -2.27 -4.55 4.88
C LEU A 85 -3.12 -3.36 4.44
N VAL A 86 -2.47 -2.30 3.98
CA VAL A 86 -3.05 -1.08 3.42
C VAL A 86 -2.58 -0.90 1.99
N ALA A 87 -3.51 -0.66 1.07
CA ALA A 87 -3.19 -0.49 -0.34
C ALA A 87 -3.74 0.83 -0.92
N ASP A 88 -2.88 1.54 -1.66
CA ASP A 88 -3.28 2.70 -2.47
C ASP A 88 -3.71 2.25 -3.88
N MET A 89 -4.99 1.98 -4.05
CA MET A 89 -5.55 1.51 -5.33
C MET A 89 -6.11 2.65 -6.20
N SER A 90 -5.63 3.89 -6.01
CA SER A 90 -6.13 5.08 -6.73
C SER A 90 -6.13 4.97 -8.26
N SER A 91 -5.32 4.10 -8.84
CA SER A 91 -5.19 3.88 -10.30
C SER A 91 -5.75 2.54 -10.80
N ASN A 92 -6.05 1.59 -9.92
CA ASN A 92 -6.39 0.20 -10.27
C ASN A 92 -7.67 -0.35 -9.62
N ILE A 93 -8.42 0.45 -8.85
CA ILE A 93 -9.67 -0.01 -8.26
C ILE A 93 -10.60 -0.49 -9.40
N LEU A 94 -11.01 -1.75 -9.36
CA LEU A 94 -11.91 -2.44 -10.31
C LEU A 94 -11.31 -3.08 -11.58
N SER A 95 -9.98 -3.21 -11.74
CA SER A 95 -9.44 -3.95 -12.91
C SER A 95 -9.39 -5.48 -12.72
N ARG A 96 -9.41 -6.00 -11.48
CA ARG A 96 -9.29 -7.43 -11.15
C ARG A 96 -10.05 -7.82 -9.87
N GLN A 97 -10.32 -9.12 -9.69
CA GLN A 97 -10.80 -9.66 -8.42
C GLN A 97 -9.67 -9.60 -7.39
N ILE A 98 -9.91 -8.87 -6.30
CA ILE A 98 -8.99 -8.73 -5.19
C ILE A 98 -9.66 -9.34 -3.97
N ASP A 99 -8.93 -10.17 -3.22
CA ASP A 99 -9.42 -10.73 -1.97
C ASP A 99 -9.35 -9.65 -0.87
N ILE A 100 -10.48 -8.95 -0.69
CA ILE A 100 -10.60 -7.82 0.25
C ILE A 100 -10.38 -8.27 1.70
N SER A 101 -10.58 -9.56 2.02
CA SER A 101 -10.35 -10.10 3.37
C SER A 101 -8.89 -9.98 3.85
N LYS A 102 -7.95 -9.79 2.91
CA LYS A 102 -6.51 -9.62 3.20
C LYS A 102 -6.10 -8.18 3.49
N PHE A 103 -7.02 -7.22 3.37
CA PHE A 103 -6.73 -5.79 3.54
C PHE A 103 -7.51 -5.23 4.72
N GLY A 104 -6.83 -4.52 5.62
CA GLY A 104 -7.53 -3.77 6.66
C GLY A 104 -8.04 -2.43 6.15
N VAL A 105 -7.35 -1.81 5.19
CA VAL A 105 -7.81 -0.58 4.52
C VAL A 105 -7.38 -0.58 3.06
N ILE A 106 -8.33 -0.43 2.15
CA ILE A 106 -8.06 -0.08 0.76
C ILE A 106 -8.54 1.35 0.56
N TYR A 107 -7.67 2.25 0.13
CA TYR A 107 -8.10 3.58 -0.28
C TYR A 107 -7.71 3.82 -1.73
N ALA A 108 -8.65 4.36 -2.49
CA ALA A 108 -8.44 4.77 -3.87
C ALA A 108 -8.96 6.19 -4.04
N GLY A 109 -8.07 7.11 -4.37
CA GLY A 109 -8.47 8.43 -4.85
C GLY A 109 -9.25 8.26 -6.17
N ALA A 110 -10.57 8.48 -6.15
CA ALA A 110 -11.46 8.34 -7.30
C ALA A 110 -11.16 9.27 -8.51
N GLN A 111 -10.06 10.03 -8.49
CA GLN A 111 -9.79 11.09 -9.45
C GLN A 111 -9.09 10.65 -10.75
N LYS A 112 -8.54 9.42 -10.84
CA LYS A 112 -7.78 9.01 -12.05
C LYS A 112 -8.53 8.09 -13.02
N LYS A 113 -9.66 7.48 -12.62
CA LYS A 113 -10.56 6.77 -13.54
C LYS A 113 -12.03 6.99 -13.17
N SER A 114 -12.62 8.00 -13.79
CA SER A 114 -14.05 8.07 -14.16
C SER A 114 -15.12 7.72 -13.11
N TRP A 115 -14.98 8.12 -11.85
CA TRP A 115 -16.13 8.15 -10.93
C TRP A 115 -16.32 9.56 -10.36
N PRO A 116 -17.57 10.09 -10.31
CA PRO A 116 -17.82 11.42 -9.75
C PRO A 116 -17.42 11.41 -8.28
N CYS A 117 -16.60 12.39 -7.89
CA CYS A 117 -15.99 12.54 -6.58
C CYS A 117 -16.97 12.27 -5.42
N GLY A 118 -16.57 11.49 -4.42
CA GLY A 118 -17.14 11.63 -3.08
C GLY A 118 -17.47 10.40 -2.24
N TYR A 119 -16.90 9.21 -2.46
CA TYR A 119 -17.21 8.06 -1.58
C TYR A 119 -15.95 7.39 -1.01
N TYR A 120 -15.76 7.58 0.30
CA TYR A 120 -14.91 6.77 1.15
C TYR A 120 -15.75 5.59 1.66
N VAL A 121 -15.32 4.35 1.43
CA VAL A 121 -15.90 3.15 2.06
C VAL A 121 -14.89 2.65 3.08
N SER A 122 -15.23 2.84 4.36
CA SER A 122 -14.55 2.20 5.50
C SER A 122 -15.46 1.05 5.92
N ASP A 123 -15.17 -0.17 5.44
CA ASP A 123 -15.83 -1.36 5.99
C ASP A 123 -14.97 -1.90 7.13
N TYR A 124 -15.58 -2.06 8.30
CA TYR A 124 -14.92 -2.49 9.53
C TYR A 124 -15.63 -3.77 9.97
N SER A 125 -15.15 -4.93 9.52
CA SER A 125 -15.66 -6.21 10.02
C SER A 125 -14.99 -6.56 11.34
N ARG A 126 -15.81 -6.65 12.40
CA ARG A 126 -15.45 -7.17 13.72
C ARG A 126 -15.18 -8.67 13.70
#